data_AF-A0A1G6Q2U2-F1
#
_entry.id   AF-A0A1G6Q2U2-F1
#
_cell.length_a   1.000
_cell.length_b   1.000
_cell.length_c   1.000
_cell.angle_alpha   90.00
_cell.angle_beta   90.00
_cell.angle_gamma   90.00
#
_symmetry.space_group_name_H-M   'P 1'
#
loop_
_entity.id
_entity.type
_entity.pdbx_description
1 polymer ?
#
loop_
_entity_poly.entity_id
_entity_poly.type
_entity_poly.pdbx_seq_one_letter_code
_entity_poly.pdbx_strand_id
1 'polypeptide(L)' 'MKGIKLCLLGLGIILIGGFILVDDNSNLGGYGETLIFLIGLFTISMGVRHEEKNS' A
#
# COMPACT_ATOMS: atom_id res chain seq x y z
N MET A 1 4.04 -9.87 16.36
CA MET A 1 4.68 -9.47 15.08
C MET A 1 3.77 -9.63 13.84
N LYS A 2 2.44 -9.75 13.97
CA LYS A 2 1.57 -9.89 12.78
C LYS A 2 1.19 -8.53 12.15
N GLY A 3 1.06 -7.47 12.96
CA GLY A 3 0.76 -6.11 12.48
C GLY A 3 1.91 -5.47 11.70
N ILE A 4 3.15 -5.55 12.21
CA ILE A 4 4.36 -5.03 11.53
C ILE A 4 4.51 -5.65 10.14
N LYS A 5 4.23 -6.95 10.00
CA LYS A 5 4.28 -7.65 8.71
C LYS A 5 3.24 -7.13 7.71
N LEU A 6 2.04 -6.78 8.19
CA LEU A 6 0.99 -6.16 7.37
C LEU A 6 1.37 -4.73 6.96
N CYS A 7 1.96 -3.95 7.87
CA CYS A 7 2.48 -2.62 7.55
C CYS A 7 3.59 -2.69 6.50
N LEU A 8 4.52 -3.64 6.64
CA LEU A 8 5.62 -3.83 5.69
C LEU A 8 5.11 -4.26 4.31
N LEU A 9 4.08 -5.11 4.27
CA LEU A 9 3.42 -5.53 3.02
C LEU A 9 2.70 -4.36 2.34
N GLY A 10 1.93 -3.58 3.09
CA GLY A 10 1.25 -2.38 2.56
C GLY A 10 2.23 -1.33 2.05
N LEU A 11 3.38 -1.17 2.72
CA LEU A 11 4.45 -0.25 2.31
C LEU A 11 5.10 -0.70 1.01
N GLY A 12 5.30 -2.01 0.80
CA GLY A 12 5.75 -2.57 -0.48
C GLY A 12 4.77 -2.30 -1.63
N ILE A 13 3.46 -2.45 -1.38
CA ILE A 13 2.42 -2.16 -2.39
C ILE A 13 2.42 -0.67 -2.77
N ILE A 14 2.57 0.23 -1.79
CA ILE A 14 2.66 1.68 -2.02
C ILE A 14 3.90 2.03 -2.85
N LEU A 15 5.06 1.45 -2.56
CA LEU A 15 6.28 1.71 -3.34
C LEU A 15 6.13 1.24 -4.78
N ILE A 16 5.55 0.07 -5.01
CA ILE A 16 5.32 -0.45 -6.37
C ILE A 16 4.31 0.44 -7.10
N GLY A 17 3.19 0.78 -6.45
CA GLY A 17 2.17 1.65 -7.03
C GLY A 17 2.71 3.06 -7.34
N GLY A 18 3.49 3.64 -6.43
CA GLY A 18 4.11 4.95 -6.60
C GLY A 18 5.21 4.97 -7.67
N PHE A 19 5.97 3.89 -7.81
CA PHE A 19 6.97 3.73 -8.87
C PHE A 19 6.32 3.69 -10.25
N ILE A 20 5.21 2.95 -10.38
CA ILE A 20 4.42 2.88 -11.62
C ILE A 20 3.75 4.23 -11.90
N LEU A 21 3.25 4.93 -10.87
CA LEU A 21 2.62 6.25 -11.01
C LEU A 21 3.58 7.34 -11.53
N VAL A 22 4.86 7.25 -11.18
CA VAL A 22 5.89 8.18 -11.66
C VAL A 22 6.35 7.87 -13.09
N ASP A 23 6.07 6.67 -13.60
CA ASP A 23 6.45 6.28 -14.95
C ASP A 23 5.48 6.85 -15.99
N ASP A 24 5.99 7.76 -16.83
CA ASP A 24 5.23 8.47 -17.89
C ASP A 24 4.70 7.52 -19.00
N ASN A 25 5.12 6.23 -19.03
CA ASN A 25 4.63 5.22 -19.97
C ASN A 25 3.53 4.31 -19.38
N SER A 26 2.98 4.64 -18.21
CA SER A 26 2.00 3.81 -17.53
C SER A 26 0.68 3.67 -18.32
N ASN A 27 0.51 2.50 -18.92
CA ASN A 27 -0.65 2.08 -19.73
C ASN A 27 -1.99 1.96 -18.95
N LEU A 28 -1.99 2.28 -17.64
CA LEU A 28 -3.15 2.21 -16.75
C LEU A 28 -3.90 3.55 -16.59
N GLY A 29 -3.37 4.64 -17.16
CA GLY A 29 -4.08 5.92 -17.26
C GLY A 29 -4.26 6.67 -15.93
N GLY A 30 -3.40 6.45 -14.93
CA GLY A 30 -3.40 7.12 -13.63
C GLY A 30 -4.43 6.58 -12.63
N TYR A 31 -5.55 6.03 -13.12
CA TYR A 31 -6.62 5.51 -12.25
C TYR A 31 -6.23 4.19 -11.58
N GLY A 32 -5.58 3.29 -12.32
CA GLY A 32 -5.16 2.00 -11.79
C GLY A 32 -4.04 2.11 -10.74
N GLU A 33 -3.07 3.01 -10.95
CA GLU A 33 -1.99 3.25 -9.98
C GLU A 33 -2.52 3.87 -8.68
N THR A 34 -3.45 4.82 -8.79
CA THR A 34 -4.11 5.44 -7.64
C THR A 34 -4.86 4.40 -6.80
N LEU A 35 -5.50 3.43 -7.46
CA LEU A 35 -6.22 2.33 -6.81
C LEU A 35 -5.26 1.38 -6.06
N ILE A 36 -4.10 1.06 -6.65
CA ILE A 36 -3.05 0.26 -6.00
C ILE A 36 -2.50 0.99 -4.77
N PHE A 37 -2.26 2.30 -4.89
CA PHE A 37 -1.80 3.13 -3.78
C PHE A 37 -2.83 3.14 -2.62
N LEU A 38 -4.12 3.25 -2.94
CA LEU A 38 -5.21 3.23 -1.98
C LEU A 38 -5.32 1.88 -1.25
N ILE A 39 -5.15 0.77 -1.97
CA ILE A 39 -5.15 -0.59 -1.38
C ILE A 39 -3.96 -0.76 -0.43
N GLY A 40 -2.77 -0.27 -0.80
CA GLY A 40 -1.60 -0.30 0.07
C GLY A 40 -1.80 0.52 1.34
N LEU A 41 -2.41 1.70 1.24
CA LEU A 41 -2.76 2.55 2.39
C LEU A 41 -3.75 1.86 3.34
N PHE A 42 -4.77 1.20 2.78
CA PHE A 42 -5.76 0.46 3.55
C PHE A 42 -5.12 -0.73 4.28
N THR A 43 -4.19 -1.42 3.61
CA THR A 43 -3.43 -2.55 4.18
C THR A 43 -2.56 -2.10 5.36
N ILE A 44 -1.89 -0.95 5.26
CA ILE A 44 -1.15 -0.35 6.38
C ILE A 44 -2.10 0.00 7.54
N SER A 45 -3.22 0.67 7.24
CA SER A 45 -4.19 1.08 8.27
C SER A 45 -4.75 -0.11 9.03
N MET A 46 -5.03 -1.22 8.33
CA MET A 46 -5.43 -2.48 8.98
C MET A 46 -4.29 -3.09 9.81
N GLY A 47 -3.05 -3.04 9.31
CA GLY A 47 -1.87 -3.51 10.04
C GLY A 47 -1.65 -2.78 11.36
N VAL A 48 -1.74 -1.43 11.33
CA VAL A 48 -1.61 -0.56 12.52
C VAL A 48 -2.73 -0.85 13.52
N ARG A 49 -4.00 -0.88 13.08
CA ARG A 49 -5.13 -1.17 13.98
C ARG A 49 -5.05 -2.56 14.59
N HIS A 50 -4.53 -3.54 13.85
CA HIS A 50 -4.35 -4.90 14.35
C HIS A 50 -3.21 -5.01 15.35
N GLU A 51 -2.20 -4.15 15.25
CA GLU A 51 -1.11 -4.05 16.23
C GLU A 51 -1.56 -3.33 17.51
N GLU A 52 -2.34 -2.26 17.37
CA GLU A 52 -2.95 -1.52 18.48
C GLU A 52 -3.86 -2.43 19.32
N LYS A 53 -4.66 -3.29 18.69
CA LYS A 53 -5.52 -4.27 19.40
C LYS A 53 -4.76 -5.40 20.08
N ASN A 54 -3.48 -5.60 19.76
CA ASN A 54 -2.67 -6.70 20.25
C ASN A 54 -1.52 -6.22 21.16
N SER A 55 -1.49 -4.93 21.51
CA SER A 55 -0.66 -4.35 22.58
C SER A 55 -1.50 -4.13 23.83
#